data_AF-A0A1H0MGJ0-F1
#
_entry.id   AF-A0A1H0MGJ0-F1
#
_cell.length_a   1.000
_cell.length_b   1.000
_cell.length_c   1.000
_cell.angle_alpha   90.00
_cell.angle_beta   90.00
_cell.angle_gamma   90.00
#
_symmetry.space_group_name_H-M   'P 1'
#
loop_
_entity.id
_entity.type
_entity.pdbx_description
1 polymer ?
#
loop_
_entity_poly.entity_id
_entity_poly.type
_entity_poly.pdbx_seq_one_letter_code
_entity_poly.pdbx_strand_id
1 'polypeptide(L)' 'MAITTRMRKKKQYKKAVLKLRAAIKRGNEEAIRIRREQLQALPKPRQRYARESLAA' A
#
# COMPACT_ATOMS: atom_id res chain seq x y z
N MET A 1 31.64 7.55 29.01
CA MET A 1 30.85 8.15 27.90
C MET A 1 30.56 7.21 26.71
N ALA A 2 31.17 6.01 26.59
CA ALA A 2 30.93 5.11 25.45
C ALA A 2 29.52 4.46 25.41
N ILE A 3 28.91 4.23 26.58
CA ILE A 3 27.58 3.60 26.69
C ILE A 3 26.49 4.57 26.20
N THR A 4 26.60 5.86 26.53
CA THR A 4 25.62 6.89 26.15
C THR A 4 25.64 7.17 24.64
N THR A 5 26.81 7.14 24.00
CA THR A 5 26.93 7.28 22.53
C THR A 5 26.38 6.06 21.79
N ARG A 6 26.61 4.83 22.30
CA ARG A 6 26.01 3.59 21.76
C ARG A 6 24.48 3.63 21.84
N MET A 7 23.92 4.05 22.97
CA MET A 7 22.47 4.21 23.13
C MET A 7 21.89 5.27 22.20
N ARG A 8 22.57 6.41 22.03
CA ARG A 8 22.16 7.48 21.12
C ARG A 8 22.11 7.01 19.66
N LYS A 9 23.17 6.33 19.19
CA LYS A 9 23.22 5.74 17.83
C LYS A 9 22.11 4.71 17.60
N LYS A 10 21.87 3.81 18.57
CA LYS A 10 20.78 2.83 18.50
C LYS A 10 19.40 3.50 18.37
N LYS A 11 19.13 4.55 19.16
CA LYS A 11 17.88 5.32 19.08
C LYS A 11 17.74 6.03 17.72
N GLN A 12 18.81 6.62 17.20
CA GLN A 12 18.81 7.28 15.90
C GLN A 12 18.49 6.30 14.76
N TYR A 13 19.14 5.13 14.76
CA TYR A 13 18.89 4.10 13.76
C TYR A 13 17.44 3.59 13.80
N LYS A 14 16.91 3.31 15.00
CA LYS A 14 15.50 2.92 15.18
C LYS A 14 14.54 3.98 14.62
N LYS A 15 14.80 5.28 14.84
CA LYS A 15 13.99 6.37 14.27
C LYS A 15 14.05 6.40 12.74
N ALA A 16 15.23 6.20 12.15
CA ALA A 16 15.39 6.18 10.69
C ALA A 16 14.62 5.01 10.04
N VAL A 17 14.72 3.81 10.62
CA VAL A 17 13.98 2.63 10.14
C VAL A 17 12.47 2.84 10.20
N LEU A 18 11.94 3.42 11.29
CA LEU A 18 10.52 3.70 11.40
C LEU A 18 10.03 4.74 10.38
N LYS A 19 10.85 5.77 10.09
CA LYS A 19 10.54 6.75 9.04
C LYS A 19 10.47 6.10 7.66
N LEU A 20 11.44 5.24 7.32
CA LEU A 20 11.43 4.48 6.06
C LEU A 20 10.19 3.58 5.95
N ARG A 21 9.86 2.84 7.01
CA ARG A 21 8.68 1.97 7.03
C ARG A 21 7.38 2.74 6.82
N ALA A 22 7.26 3.92 7.44
CA ALA A 22 6.10 4.78 7.24
C ALA A 22 6.01 5.34 5.82
N ALA A 23 7.14 5.74 5.23
CA ALA A 23 7.20 6.23 3.85
C ALA A 23 6.80 5.14 2.84
N ILE A 24 7.32 3.91 3.01
CA ILE A 24 6.96 2.76 2.17
C ILE A 24 5.46 2.45 2.30
N LYS A 25 4.91 2.45 3.53
CA LYS A 25 3.48 2.19 3.74
C LYS A 25 2.61 3.23 3.02
N ARG A 26 2.95 4.53 3.14
CA ARG A 26 2.23 5.61 2.45
C ARG A 26 2.29 5.47 0.94
N GLY A 27 3.48 5.20 0.38
CA GLY A 27 3.64 4.97 -1.06
C GLY A 27 2.81 3.79 -1.58
N ASN A 28 2.74 2.70 -0.80
CA ASN A 28 1.88 1.56 -1.13
C ASN A 28 0.39 1.92 -1.05
N GLU A 29 -0.04 2.70 -0.05
CA GLU A 29 -1.42 3.18 0.07
C GLU A 29 -1.81 4.06 -1.14
N GLU A 30 -0.93 4.95 -1.58
CA GLU A 30 -1.14 5.79 -2.77
C GLU A 30 -1.22 4.94 -4.05
N ALA A 31 -0.32 3.97 -4.22
CA ALA A 31 -0.34 3.06 -5.36
C ALA A 31 -1.63 2.22 -5.42
N ILE A 32 -2.12 1.75 -4.27
CA ILE A 32 -3.40 1.04 -4.16
C ILE A 32 -4.56 1.97 -4.53
N ARG A 33 -4.51 3.24 -4.11
CA ARG A 33 -5.54 4.24 -4.45
C ARG A 33 -5.61 4.47 -5.95
N ILE A 34 -4.47 4.72 -6.60
CA ILE A 34 -4.36 4.89 -8.06
C ILE A 34 -4.90 3.65 -8.78
N ARG A 35 -4.51 2.45 -8.35
CA ARG A 35 -5.00 1.20 -8.95
C ARG A 35 -6.52 1.03 -8.79
N ARG A 36 -7.10 1.43 -7.66
CA ARG A 36 -8.57 1.43 -7.46
C ARG A 36 -9.27 2.42 -8.38
N GLU A 37 -8.73 3.63 -8.52
CA GLU A 37 -9.25 4.65 -9.44
C GLU A 37 -9.23 4.13 -10.88
N GLN A 38 -8.13 3.51 -11.32
CA GLN A 38 -8.01 2.86 -12.63
C GLN A 38 -9.02 1.73 -12.82
N LEU A 39 -9.22 0.88 -11.81
CA LEU A 39 -10.21 -0.20 -11.86
C LEU A 39 -11.65 0.30 -11.96
N GLN A 40 -11.98 1.44 -11.34
CA GLN A 40 -13.31 2.06 -11.45
C GLN A 40 -13.53 2.73 -12.80
N ALA A 41 -12.48 3.28 -13.41
CA ALA A 41 -12.53 3.89 -14.73
C ALA A 41 -12.70 2.85 -15.86
N LEU A 42 -12.39 1.57 -15.60
CA LEU A 42 -12.63 0.51 -16.57
C LEU A 42 -14.13 0.36 -16.81
N PRO A 43 -14.56 0.28 -18.08
CA PRO A 43 -15.96 0.03 -18.40
C PRO A 43 -16.38 -1.30 -17.77
N LYS A 44 -17.44 -1.28 -16.97
CA LYS A 44 -18.01 -2.49 -16.37
C LYS A 44 -18.28 -3.50 -17.48
N PRO A 45 -17.87 -4.78 -17.33
CA PRO A 45 -18.15 -5.78 -18.34
C PRO A 45 -19.66 -5.80 -18.57
N ARG A 46 -20.08 -5.54 -19.81
CA ARG A 46 -21.47 -5.70 -20.23
C ARG A 46 -21.84 -7.13 -19.87
N GLN A 47 -22.79 -7.31 -18.96
CA GLN A 47 -23.30 -8.60 -18.51
C GLN A 47 -23.95 -9.31 -19.70
N ARG A 48 -23.13 -9.87 -20.61
CA ARG A 48 -23.61 -10.59 -21.78
C ARG A 48 -24.06 -12.00 -21.39
N TYR A 49 -23.40 -12.58 -20.38
CA TYR A 49 -23.59 -13.97 -19.95
C TYR A 49 -24.54 -14.17 -18.77
N ALA A 50 -25.01 -13.10 -18.10
CA ALA A 50 -25.95 -13.25 -16.97
C ALA A 50 -27.33 -13.77 -17.39
N ARG A 51 -27.69 -13.66 -18.68
CA ARG A 51 -28.96 -14.18 -19.22
C ARG A 51 -28.87 -15.62 -19.71
N GLU A 52 -27.68 -16.10 -20.08
CA GLU A 52 -27.52 -17.46 -20.62
C GLU A 52 -27.61 -18.53 -19.53
N SER A 53 -27.21 -18.22 -18.29
CA SER A 53 -27.30 -19.14 -17.15
C SER A 53 -28.70 -19.26 -16.53
N LEU A 54 -29.67 -18.46 -16.96
CA LEU A 54 -31.06 -18.50 -16.48
C LEU A 54 -32.02 -19.13 -17.52
N ALA A 55 -31.50 -19.46 -18.70
CA ALA A 55 -32.24 -20.05 -19.83
C ALA A 55 -31.87 -21.53 -20.09
N ALA A 56 -31.10 -22.16 -19.21
CA ALA A 56 -30.81 -23.60 -19.20
C ALA A 56 -31.49 -24.25 -17.99
#